data_AF-A0A0Q6N350-F1
#
_entry.id   AF-A0A0Q6N350-F1
#
_cell.length_a   1.000
_cell.length_b   1.000
_cell.length_c   1.000
_cell.angle_alpha   90.00
_cell.angle_beta   90.00
_cell.angle_gamma   90.00
#
_symmetry.space_group_name_H-M   'P 1'
#
loop_
_entity.id
_entity.type
_entity.pdbx_description
1 polymer ?
#
loop_
_entity_poly.entity_id
_entity_poly.type
_entity_poly.pdbx_seq_one_letter_code
_entity_poly.pdbx_strand_id
1 'polypeptide(L)'
;MPGTVEVSKCVSASGKAAYSDGPCPAGAVASTVRLQRDLNLADGMSVEAREASNRANAALVAQQQSYERQVLPSAGNATQAGECSALDANVKWIDTMARQPQGAAMQDWLRNERQRARDRRFRLGCR
;
A
#
# COMPACT_ATOMS: atom_id res chain seq x y z
N MET A 1 11.76 -30.72 32.48
CA MET A 1 10.46 -30.40 31.84
C MET A 1 10.79 -29.58 30.60
N PRO A 2 10.25 -29.92 29.41
CA PRO A 2 10.50 -29.12 28.21
C PRO A 2 9.99 -27.71 28.43
N GLY A 3 10.87 -26.73 28.21
CA GLY A 3 10.66 -25.34 28.62
C GLY A 3 10.02 -24.53 27.50
N THR A 4 8.70 -24.58 27.38
CA THR A 4 7.98 -23.66 26.49
C THR A 4 8.07 -22.25 27.03
N VAL A 5 8.44 -21.29 26.18
CA VAL A 5 8.45 -19.86 26.52
C VAL A 5 7.56 -19.08 25.58
N GLU A 6 6.83 -18.14 26.16
CA GLU A 6 5.94 -17.24 25.45
C GLU A 6 6.66 -15.91 25.21
N VAL A 7 6.62 -15.44 23.96
CA VAL A 7 7.19 -14.15 23.54
C VAL A 7 6.10 -13.33 22.86
N SER A 8 6.04 -12.04 23.14
CA SER A 8 5.10 -11.13 22.50
C SER A 8 5.61 -10.74 21.11
N LYS A 9 4.80 -10.98 20.08
CA LYS A 9 4.98 -10.44 18.73
C LYS A 9 4.16 -9.15 18.59
N CYS A 10 4.86 -8.04 18.46
CA CYS A 10 4.31 -6.69 18.32
C CYS A 10 4.37 -6.25 16.86
N VAL A 11 3.22 -6.05 16.23
CA VAL A 11 3.14 -5.53 14.86
C VAL A 11 2.76 -4.06 14.90
N SER A 12 3.65 -3.19 14.41
CA SER A 12 3.39 -1.76 14.29
C SER A 12 2.37 -1.45 13.19
N ALA A 13 1.79 -0.25 13.22
CA ALA A 13 0.91 0.24 12.14
C ALA A 13 1.58 0.24 10.75
N SER A 14 2.92 0.32 10.69
CA SER A 14 3.70 0.22 9.45
C SER A 14 3.89 -1.22 8.94
N GLY A 15 3.36 -2.23 9.66
CA GLY A 15 3.49 -3.64 9.33
C GLY A 15 4.80 -4.30 9.81
N LYS A 16 5.74 -3.53 10.37
CA LYS A 16 6.97 -4.08 10.96
C LYS A 16 6.65 -4.85 12.24
N ALA A 17 7.19 -6.07 12.36
CA ALA A 17 7.09 -6.90 13.54
C ALA A 17 8.35 -6.80 14.41
N ALA A 18 8.16 -6.67 15.71
CA ALA A 18 9.20 -6.80 16.73
C ALA A 18 8.79 -7.87 17.75
N TYR A 19 9.75 -8.58 18.31
CA TYR A 19 9.52 -9.61 19.33
C TYR A 19 10.09 -9.12 20.65
N SER A 20 9.32 -9.24 21.73
CA SER A 20 9.69 -8.76 23.06
C SER A 20 9.20 -9.72 24.14
N ASP A 21 9.97 -9.84 25.21
CA ASP A 21 9.56 -10.51 26.44
C ASP A 21 8.64 -9.62 27.31
N GLY A 22 8.46 -8.36 26.93
CA GLY A 22 7.62 -7.37 27.61
C GLY A 22 6.35 -7.00 26.82
N PRO A 23 5.55 -6.06 27.36
CA PRO A 23 4.35 -5.58 26.69
C PRO A 23 4.70 -4.81 25.40
N CYS A 24 3.82 -4.91 24.40
CA CYS A 24 3.98 -4.16 23.16
C CYS A 24 3.80 -2.64 23.38
N PRO A 25 4.51 -1.80 22.60
CA PRO A 25 4.35 -0.35 22.67
C PRO A 25 2.93 0.06 22.24
N ALA A 26 2.47 1.23 22.73
CA ALA A 26 1.14 1.75 22.43
C ALA A 26 0.91 1.86 20.90
N GLY A 27 -0.25 1.35 20.44
CA GLY A 27 -0.62 1.34 19.02
C GLY A 27 -0.09 0.14 18.22
N ALA A 28 0.67 -0.78 18.83
CA ALA A 28 1.04 -2.04 18.21
C ALA A 28 0.00 -3.14 18.49
N VAL A 29 -0.22 -4.02 17.51
CA VAL A 29 -1.03 -5.22 17.67
C VAL A 29 -0.17 -6.31 18.29
N ALA A 30 -0.54 -6.77 19.48
CA ALA A 30 0.16 -7.82 20.22
C ALA A 30 -0.44 -9.20 19.91
N SER A 31 0.43 -10.18 19.67
CA SER A 31 0.07 -11.61 19.64
C SER A 31 1.13 -12.43 20.36
N THR A 32 0.71 -13.52 21.01
CA THR A 32 1.63 -14.38 21.76
C THR A 32 2.18 -15.50 20.87
N VAL A 33 3.49 -15.70 20.90
CA VAL A 33 4.18 -16.78 20.19
C VAL A 33 4.79 -17.73 21.21
N ARG A 34 4.48 -19.02 21.10
CA ARG A 34 5.04 -20.08 21.95
C ARG A 34 6.24 -20.71 21.27
N LEU A 35 7.37 -20.76 21.97
CA LEU A 35 8.64 -21.30 21.51
C LEU A 35 9.09 -22.42 22.43
N GLN A 36 9.63 -23.49 21.87
CA GLN A 36 10.31 -24.55 22.64
C GLN A 36 11.77 -24.12 22.85
N ARG A 37 12.20 -23.93 24.10
CA ARG A 37 13.59 -23.51 24.39
C ARG A 37 14.62 -24.59 24.14
N ASP A 38 14.20 -25.85 24.21
CA ASP A 38 15.05 -27.04 24.10
C ASP A 38 15.18 -27.55 22.66
N LEU A 39 14.53 -26.89 21.70
CA LEU A 39 14.59 -27.23 20.29
C LEU A 39 15.60 -26.32 19.59
N ASN A 40 16.65 -26.88 19.00
CA ASN A 40 17.53 -26.08 18.13
C ASN A 40 16.73 -25.57 16.93
N LEU A 41 17.00 -24.33 16.51
CA LEU A 41 16.38 -23.74 15.31
C LEU A 41 16.61 -24.60 14.05
N ALA A 42 17.72 -25.33 13.99
CA ALA A 42 18.04 -26.26 12.90
C ALA A 42 17.25 -27.58 12.95
N ASP A 43 16.81 -28.00 14.14
CA ASP A 43 16.07 -29.25 14.36
C ASP A 43 14.54 -29.01 14.37
N GLY A 44 14.11 -27.76 14.22
CA GLY A 44 12.78 -27.32 14.61
C GLY A 44 11.62 -27.77 13.73
N MET A 45 11.89 -28.16 12.48
CA MET A 45 10.88 -28.69 11.56
C MET A 45 11.52 -29.60 10.52
N SER A 46 10.84 -30.71 10.18
CA SER A 46 11.17 -31.46 8.97
C SER A 46 10.88 -30.62 7.72
N VAL A 47 11.45 -31.02 6.57
CA VAL A 47 11.21 -30.33 5.29
C VAL A 47 9.72 -30.33 4.96
N GLU A 48 9.04 -31.45 5.20
CA GLU A 48 7.61 -31.63 4.95
C GLU A 48 6.76 -30.74 5.85
N ALA A 49 7.10 -30.65 7.15
CA ALA A 49 6.41 -29.78 8.10
C ALA A 49 6.57 -28.30 7.70
N ARG A 50 7.75 -27.91 7.23
CA ARG A 50 8.03 -26.55 6.74
C ARG A 50 7.22 -26.22 5.48
N GLU A 51 7.17 -27.14 4.53
CA GLU A 51 6.39 -26.96 3.30
C GLU A 51 4.88 -26.89 3.57
N ALA A 52 4.38 -27.71 4.49
CA ALA A 52 2.99 -27.64 4.94
C ALA A 52 2.67 -26.28 5.58
N SER A 53 3.54 -25.79 6.46
CA SER A 53 3.39 -24.46 7.08
C SER A 53 3.39 -23.34 6.04
N ASN A 54 4.31 -23.38 5.07
CA ASN A 54 4.37 -22.39 4.00
C ASN A 54 3.11 -22.37 3.14
N ARG A 55 2.56 -23.55 2.80
CA ARG A 55 1.30 -23.66 2.04
C ARG A 55 0.10 -23.11 2.83
N ALA A 56 0.01 -23.42 4.12
CA ALA A 56 -1.05 -22.89 4.99
C ALA A 56 -0.97 -21.35 5.08
N ASN A 57 0.23 -20.81 5.28
CA ASN A 57 0.45 -19.36 5.33
C ASN A 57 0.10 -18.70 3.99
N ALA A 58 0.47 -19.29 2.86
CA ALA A 58 0.12 -18.77 1.54
C ALA A 58 -1.40 -18.70 1.32
N ALA A 59 -2.14 -19.70 1.80
CA ALA A 59 -3.60 -19.70 1.72
C ALA A 59 -4.24 -18.56 2.55
N LEU A 60 -3.72 -18.33 3.76
CA LEU A 60 -4.18 -17.22 4.62
C LEU A 60 -3.89 -15.85 3.99
N VAL A 61 -2.69 -15.66 3.43
CA VAL A 61 -2.33 -14.41 2.73
C VAL A 61 -3.23 -14.19 1.51
N ALA A 62 -3.49 -15.24 0.71
CA ALA A 62 -4.38 -15.13 -0.44
C ALA A 62 -5.81 -14.75 -0.02
N GLN A 63 -6.32 -15.32 1.07
CA GLN A 63 -7.62 -14.96 1.63
C GLN A 63 -7.65 -13.50 2.09
N GLN A 64 -6.63 -13.05 2.82
CA GLN A 64 -6.54 -11.66 3.27
C GLN A 64 -6.52 -10.68 2.08
N GLN A 65 -5.71 -10.96 1.05
CA GLN A 65 -5.67 -10.13 -0.16
C GLN A 65 -7.03 -10.07 -0.88
N SER A 66 -7.77 -11.19 -0.90
CA SER A 66 -9.10 -11.23 -1.50
C SER A 66 -10.09 -10.36 -0.72
N TYR A 67 -10.03 -10.39 0.61
CA TYR A 67 -10.85 -9.54 1.48
C TYR A 67 -10.49 -8.06 1.32
N GLU A 68 -9.20 -7.72 1.30
CA GLU A 68 -8.75 -6.34 1.07
C GLU A 68 -9.23 -5.80 -0.28
N ARG A 69 -9.20 -6.60 -1.35
CA ARG A 69 -9.76 -6.21 -2.66
C ARG A 69 -11.27 -5.98 -2.62
N GLN A 70 -12.01 -6.68 -1.77
CA GLN A 70 -13.46 -6.53 -1.63
C GLN A 70 -13.83 -5.33 -0.77
N VAL A 71 -13.00 -4.97 0.23
CA VAL A 71 -13.29 -3.91 1.20
C VAL A 71 -12.73 -2.55 0.78
N LEU A 72 -11.70 -2.51 -0.07
CA LEU A 72 -11.24 -1.25 -0.67
C LEU A 72 -12.33 -0.73 -1.62
N PRO A 73 -12.90 0.48 -1.39
CA PRO A 73 -13.79 1.09 -2.36
C PRO A 73 -13.01 1.27 -3.66
N SER A 74 -13.60 0.83 -4.78
CA SER A 74 -13.03 0.73 -6.12
C SER A 74 -11.77 1.58 -6.30
N ALA A 75 -10.58 0.98 -6.16
CA ALA A 75 -9.31 1.70 -6.28
C ALA A 75 -9.21 2.49 -7.60
N GLY A 76 -9.95 2.09 -8.63
CA GLY A 76 -10.12 2.83 -9.88
C GLY A 76 -10.77 4.22 -9.73
N ASN A 77 -11.71 4.42 -8.81
CA ASN A 77 -12.34 5.73 -8.59
C ASN A 77 -11.40 6.69 -7.84
N ALA A 78 -10.63 6.18 -6.88
CA ALA A 78 -9.66 6.98 -6.14
C ALA A 78 -8.48 7.42 -7.04
N THR A 79 -8.00 6.54 -7.92
CA THR A 79 -6.96 6.89 -8.91
C THR A 79 -7.49 7.85 -9.97
N GLN A 80 -8.72 7.64 -10.46
CA GLN A 80 -9.37 8.55 -11.41
C GLN A 80 -9.60 9.95 -10.81
N ALA A 81 -10.04 10.04 -9.54
CA ALA A 81 -10.18 11.32 -8.85
C ALA A 81 -8.83 12.05 -8.69
N GLY A 82 -7.76 11.31 -8.39
CA GLY A 82 -6.40 11.85 -8.36
C GLY A 82 -5.93 12.36 -9.72
N GLU A 83 -6.21 11.61 -10.80
CA GLU A 83 -5.88 12.02 -12.17
C GLU A 83 -6.66 13.29 -12.58
N CYS A 84 -7.95 13.39 -12.23
CA CYS A 84 -8.75 14.59 -12.44
C CYS A 84 -8.15 15.81 -11.72
N SER A 85 -7.78 15.68 -10.44
CA SER A 85 -7.15 16.76 -9.68
C SER A 85 -5.81 17.21 -10.28
N ALA A 86 -5.01 16.28 -10.79
CA ALA A 86 -3.73 16.59 -11.42
C ALA A 86 -3.93 17.36 -12.74
N LEU A 87 -4.91 16.96 -13.55
CA LEU A 87 -5.25 17.66 -14.79
C LEU A 87 -5.76 19.07 -14.52
N ASP A 88 -6.53 19.29 -13.45
CA ASP A 88 -6.99 20.63 -13.05
C ASP A 88 -5.84 21.54 -12.61
N ALA A 89 -4.89 21.00 -11.85
CA ALA A 89 -3.68 21.72 -11.48
C ALA A 89 -2.87 22.12 -12.72
N ASN A 90 -2.76 21.23 -13.72
CA ASN A 90 -2.09 21.52 -14.98
C ASN A 90 -2.80 22.64 -15.77
N VAL A 91 -4.13 22.55 -15.94
CA VAL A 91 -4.90 23.60 -16.62
C VAL A 91 -4.73 24.95 -15.93
N LYS A 92 -4.73 24.98 -14.59
CA LYS A 92 -4.49 26.22 -13.82
C LYS A 92 -3.09 26.78 -14.05
N TRP A 93 -2.08 25.92 -14.12
CA TRP A 93 -0.71 26.32 -14.43
C TRP A 93 -0.60 26.91 -15.85
N ILE A 94 -1.20 26.25 -16.85
CA ILE A 94 -1.24 26.73 -18.24
C ILE A 94 -1.94 28.09 -18.32
N ASP A 95 -3.11 28.23 -17.67
CA ASP A 95 -3.87 29.48 -17.64
C ASP A 95 -3.09 30.61 -16.95
N THR A 96 -2.21 30.29 -16.00
CA THR A 96 -1.32 31.26 -15.34
C THR A 96 -0.19 31.70 -16.28
N MET A 97 0.43 30.75 -16.98
CA MET A 97 1.52 31.01 -17.94
C MET A 97 1.05 31.80 -19.16
N ALA A 98 -0.16 31.52 -19.64
CA ALA A 98 -0.75 32.18 -20.80
C ALA A 98 -1.05 33.68 -20.55
N ARG A 99 -1.20 34.09 -19.28
CA ARG A 99 -1.39 35.49 -18.88
C ARG A 99 -0.10 36.31 -18.90
N GLN A 100 1.06 35.64 -18.94
CA GLN A 100 2.34 36.32 -19.06
C GLN A 100 2.60 36.71 -20.51
N PRO A 101 3.41 37.75 -20.76
CA PRO A 101 3.91 38.03 -22.10
C PRO A 101 4.76 36.85 -22.58
N GLN A 102 4.26 36.11 -23.55
CA GLN A 102 4.93 34.96 -24.16
C GLN A 102 5.08 35.21 -25.67
N GLY A 103 6.09 34.60 -26.28
CA GLY A 103 6.20 34.58 -27.74
C GLY A 103 5.02 33.85 -28.39
N ALA A 104 4.71 34.17 -29.65
CA ALA A 104 3.57 33.58 -30.37
C ALA A 104 3.59 32.05 -30.39
N ALA A 105 4.76 31.44 -30.69
CA ALA A 105 4.91 29.98 -30.68
C ALA A 105 4.66 29.35 -29.29
N MET A 106 5.04 30.05 -28.22
CA MET A 106 4.78 29.59 -26.85
C MET A 106 3.29 29.69 -26.51
N GLN A 107 2.61 30.76 -26.93
CA GLN A 107 1.16 30.87 -26.76
C GLN A 107 0.41 29.78 -27.53
N ASP A 108 0.85 29.43 -28.74
CA ASP A 108 0.27 28.34 -29.52
C ASP A 108 0.47 26.98 -28.84
N TRP A 109 1.66 26.74 -28.29
CA TRP A 109 1.94 25.55 -27.51
C TRP A 109 1.05 25.46 -26.26
N LEU A 110 0.90 26.56 -25.49
CA LEU A 110 0.04 26.62 -24.31
C LEU A 110 -1.43 26.34 -24.66
N ARG A 111 -1.93 26.87 -25.79
CA ARG A 111 -3.30 26.59 -26.28
C ARG A 111 -3.51 25.11 -26.57
N ASN A 112 -2.56 24.48 -27.27
CA ASN A 112 -2.63 23.06 -27.60
C ASN A 112 -2.55 22.17 -26.34
N GLU A 113 -1.68 22.52 -25.39
CA GLU A 113 -1.51 21.75 -24.16
C GLU A 113 -2.75 21.84 -23.26
N ARG A 114 -3.38 23.02 -23.20
CA ARG A 114 -4.66 23.21 -22.52
C ARG A 114 -5.75 22.32 -23.09
N GLN A 115 -5.83 22.26 -24.42
CA GLN A 115 -6.82 21.43 -25.11
C GLN A 115 -6.62 19.95 -24.78
N ARG A 116 -5.37 19.46 -24.85
CA ARG A 116 -5.04 18.07 -24.50
C ARG A 116 -5.44 17.71 -23.07
N ALA A 117 -5.15 18.59 -22.10
CA ALA A 117 -5.52 18.37 -20.71
C ALA A 117 -7.04 18.30 -20.52
N ARG A 118 -7.80 19.19 -21.18
CA ARG A 118 -9.27 19.19 -21.15
C ARG A 118 -9.88 17.96 -21.83
N ASP A 119 -9.35 17.55 -22.97
CA ASP A 119 -9.82 16.34 -23.67
C ASP A 119 -9.57 15.08 -22.85
N ARG A 120 -8.47 15.04 -22.08
CA ARG A 120 -8.22 13.95 -21.13
C ARG A 120 -9.23 13.97 -19.98
N ARG A 121 -9.50 15.14 -19.38
CA ARG A 121 -10.53 15.29 -18.35
C ARG A 121 -11.91 14.82 -18.82
N PHE A 122 -12.28 15.19 -20.05
CA PHE A 122 -13.55 14.78 -20.65
C PHE A 122 -13.63 13.25 -20.83
N ARG A 123 -12.58 12.62 -21.37
CA ARG A 123 -12.51 11.16 -21.53
C ARG A 123 -12.56 10.40 -20.20
N LEU A 124 -12.02 10.99 -19.13
CA LEU A 124 -12.08 10.45 -17.78
C LEU A 124 -13.37 10.79 -17.05
N GLY A 125 -14.31 11.54 -17.64
CA GLY A 125 -15.56 11.91 -16.96
C GLY A 125 -15.37 12.74 -15.69
N CYS A 126 -14.27 13.51 -15.60
CA CYS A 126 -14.05 14.42 -14.48
C CYS A 126 -15.18 15.46 -14.43
N ARG A 127 -15.73 15.72 -13.23
CA ARG A 127 -16.79 16.71 -13.00
C ARG A 127 -16.21 18.02 -12.47
#